data_AF-A0A9W3CRI5-F1
#
_entry.id   AF-A0A9W3CRI5-F1
#
_cell.length_a   1.000
_cell.length_b   1.000
_cell.length_c   1.000
_cell.angle_alpha   90.00
_cell.angle_beta   90.00
_cell.angle_gamma   90.00
#
_symmetry.space_group_name_H-M   'P 1'
#
loop_
_entity.id
_entity.type
_entity.pdbx_description
1 polymer ?
#
loop_
_entity_poly.entity_id
_entity_poly.type
_entity_poly.pdbx_seq_one_letter_code
_entity_poly.pdbx_strand_id
1 'polypeptide(L)'
;MGCHIDGFIALVAHTHVIQDGPITGRKADVIAAANTAAEVALRLVRPGKKNHAVTEAIQKVAEAYDCKIAEGVISHQMKQNVIDASKSFLSVSTPETRVDDAEFEENEVYAIDIVASTGDGKPKLLDEKQTTIYKKDAAVNYQLKMKASRFIFSEIKEKFPHMPF
;
A
#
# COMPACT_ATOMS: atom_id res chain seq x y z
N MET A 1 4.80 -8.12 -5.05
CA MET A 1 5.88 -8.94 -4.44
C MET A 1 6.84 -8.00 -3.71
N GLY A 2 7.57 -8.53 -2.72
CA GLY A 2 8.54 -7.75 -1.97
C GLY A 2 9.77 -8.59 -1.66
N CYS A 3 10.92 -7.93 -1.54
CA CYS A 3 12.14 -8.51 -1.00
C CYS A 3 12.83 -7.51 -0.09
N HIS A 4 13.81 -7.98 0.68
CA HIS A 4 14.68 -7.10 1.44
C HIS A 4 16.09 -7.66 1.53
N ILE A 5 17.06 -6.77 1.70
CA ILE A 5 18.45 -7.10 2.02
C ILE A 5 18.82 -6.30 3.26
N ASP A 6 19.25 -6.98 4.32
CA ASP A 6 19.62 -6.34 5.60
C ASP A 6 18.52 -5.38 6.15
N GLY A 7 17.26 -5.77 5.97
CA GLY A 7 16.10 -4.98 6.38
C GLY A 7 15.74 -3.81 5.47
N PHE A 8 16.49 -3.53 4.40
CA PHE A 8 16.13 -2.53 3.38
C PHE A 8 15.21 -3.16 2.34
N ILE A 9 14.01 -2.59 2.20
CA ILE A 9 12.87 -3.22 1.52
C ILE A 9 12.72 -2.66 0.10
N ALA A 10 12.42 -3.55 -0.85
CA ALA A 10 11.94 -3.21 -2.17
C ALA A 10 10.59 -3.91 -2.43
N LEU A 11 9.57 -3.14 -2.78
CA LEU A 11 8.23 -3.63 -3.10
C LEU A 11 7.88 -3.28 -4.55
N VAL A 12 7.17 -4.19 -5.23
CA VAL A 12 6.63 -3.95 -6.56
C VAL A 12 5.27 -4.62 -6.73
N ALA A 13 4.33 -3.90 -7.31
CA ALA A 13 3.07 -4.42 -7.80
C ALA A 13 2.92 -4.05 -9.28
N HIS A 14 2.27 -4.92 -10.05
CA HIS A 14 2.05 -4.69 -11.48
C HIS A 14 0.73 -5.31 -11.91
N THR A 15 0.01 -4.61 -12.77
CA THR A 15 -1.25 -5.07 -13.36
C THR A 15 -1.07 -5.24 -14.86
N HIS A 16 -1.43 -6.42 -15.36
CA HIS A 16 -1.45 -6.73 -16.79
C HIS A 16 -2.72 -7.54 -17.12
N VAL A 17 -3.06 -7.60 -18.40
CA VAL A 17 -4.17 -8.43 -18.89
C VAL A 17 -3.61 -9.57 -19.72
N ILE A 18 -4.10 -10.78 -19.46
CA ILE A 18 -3.76 -11.97 -20.25
C ILE A 18 -4.72 -12.02 -21.43
N GLN A 19 -4.32 -11.42 -22.56
CA GLN A 19 -5.03 -11.50 -23.83
C GLN A 19 -4.07 -11.14 -24.99
N ASP A 20 -4.45 -11.53 -26.21
CA ASP A 20 -3.79 -11.05 -27.42
C ASP A 20 -4.43 -9.73 -27.90
N GLY A 21 -3.60 -8.83 -28.45
CA GLY A 21 -4.05 -7.57 -29.03
C GLY A 21 -4.39 -6.47 -28.00
N PRO A 22 -4.84 -5.30 -28.48
CA PRO A 22 -5.07 -4.14 -27.63
C PRO A 22 -6.22 -4.35 -26.63
N ILE A 23 -6.05 -3.82 -25.43
CA ILE A 23 -7.09 -3.78 -24.39
C ILE A 23 -7.93 -2.52 -24.62
N THR A 24 -9.26 -2.64 -24.51
CA THR A 24 -10.20 -1.52 -24.68
C THR A 24 -11.25 -1.49 -23.57
N GLY A 25 -12.01 -0.38 -23.51
CA GLY A 25 -13.11 -0.18 -22.55
C GLY A 25 -12.64 -0.12 -21.10
N ARG A 26 -13.53 -0.46 -20.17
CA ARG A 26 -13.32 -0.24 -18.72
C ARG A 26 -12.06 -0.87 -18.13
N LYS A 27 -11.57 -1.98 -18.71
CA LYS A 27 -10.29 -2.58 -18.30
C LYS A 27 -9.10 -1.69 -18.69
N ALA A 28 -9.11 -1.13 -19.90
CA ALA A 28 -8.09 -0.19 -20.34
C ALA A 28 -8.12 1.08 -19.50
N ASP A 29 -9.33 1.61 -19.24
CA ASP A 29 -9.52 2.84 -18.46
C ASP A 29 -8.89 2.74 -17.07
N VAL A 30 -9.19 1.67 -16.31
CA VAL A 30 -8.70 1.54 -14.94
C VAL A 30 -7.20 1.26 -14.87
N ILE A 31 -6.64 0.52 -15.84
CA ILE A 31 -5.20 0.29 -15.92
C ILE A 31 -4.47 1.60 -16.25
N ALA A 32 -4.99 2.37 -17.21
CA ALA A 32 -4.46 3.68 -17.56
C ALA A 32 -4.57 4.67 -16.41
N ALA A 33 -5.69 4.67 -15.68
CA ALA A 33 -5.91 5.50 -14.50
C ALA A 33 -4.88 5.20 -13.40
N ALA A 34 -4.70 3.92 -13.05
CA ALA A 34 -3.75 3.51 -12.02
C ALA A 34 -2.30 3.85 -12.43
N ASN A 35 -1.90 3.56 -13.66
CA ASN A 35 -0.55 3.86 -14.14
C ASN A 35 -0.27 5.37 -14.18
N THR A 36 -1.22 6.15 -14.70
CA THR A 36 -1.08 7.62 -14.75
C THR A 36 -1.04 8.23 -13.35
N ALA A 37 -1.85 7.71 -12.42
CA ALA A 37 -1.83 8.16 -11.04
C ALA A 37 -0.49 7.81 -10.35
N ALA A 38 0.07 6.63 -10.60
CA ALA A 38 1.40 6.25 -10.12
C ALA A 38 2.50 7.18 -10.66
N GLU A 39 2.43 7.52 -11.95
CA GLU A 39 3.33 8.47 -12.57
C GLU A 39 3.23 9.90 -12.00
N VAL A 40 2.01 10.35 -11.70
CA VAL A 40 1.78 11.65 -11.06
C VAL A 40 2.29 11.62 -9.61
N ALA A 41 2.00 10.57 -8.86
CA ALA A 41 2.51 10.39 -7.51
C ALA A 41 4.04 10.40 -7.47
N LEU A 42 4.71 9.69 -8.38
CA LEU A 42 6.17 9.68 -8.51
C LEU A 42 6.77 11.08 -8.69
N ARG A 43 6.06 12.00 -9.36
CA ARG A 43 6.52 13.38 -9.57
C ARG A 43 6.23 14.30 -8.39
N LEU A 44 5.28 13.94 -7.53
CA LEU A 44 4.86 14.74 -6.37
C LEU A 44 5.51 14.31 -5.06
N VAL A 45 5.86 13.02 -4.92
CA VAL A 45 6.61 12.49 -3.78
C VAL A 45 8.07 12.91 -3.90
N ARG A 46 8.36 14.15 -3.49
CA ARG A 46 9.68 14.76 -3.53
C ARG A 46 9.85 15.77 -2.40
N PRO A 47 11.09 16.06 -1.97
CA PRO A 47 11.36 16.98 -0.87
C PRO A 47 10.63 18.32 -1.00
N GLY A 48 10.07 18.81 0.11
CA GLY A 48 9.35 20.10 0.15
C GLY A 48 7.89 20.05 -0.30
N LYS A 49 7.37 18.86 -0.67
CA LYS A 49 5.96 18.67 -1.01
C LYS A 49 5.21 18.00 0.14
N LYS A 50 3.93 18.35 0.26
CA LYS A 50 3.04 17.80 1.29
C LYS A 50 2.32 16.57 0.78
N ASN A 51 2.04 15.62 1.67
CA ASN A 51 1.37 14.37 1.35
C ASN A 51 -0.03 14.55 0.75
N HIS A 52 -0.86 15.47 1.26
CA HIS A 52 -2.21 15.70 0.74
C HIS A 52 -2.24 16.12 -0.73
N ALA A 53 -1.19 16.79 -1.23
CA ALA A 53 -1.12 17.17 -2.64
C ALA A 53 -1.04 15.94 -3.56
N VAL A 54 -0.45 14.84 -3.08
CA VAL A 54 -0.42 13.56 -3.80
C VAL A 54 -1.83 12.96 -3.82
N THR A 55 -2.48 12.90 -2.66
CA THR A 55 -3.85 12.38 -2.48
C THR A 55 -4.87 13.08 -3.37
N GLU A 56 -4.80 14.40 -3.50
CA GLU A 56 -5.69 15.15 -4.39
C GLU A 56 -5.42 14.88 -5.87
N ALA A 57 -4.13 14.78 -6.25
CA ALA A 57 -3.74 14.62 -7.64
C ALA A 57 -4.15 13.25 -8.21
N ILE A 58 -3.91 12.17 -7.44
CA ILE A 58 -4.28 10.81 -7.87
C ILE A 58 -5.80 10.63 -8.02
N GLN A 59 -6.60 11.29 -7.17
CA GLN A 59 -8.06 11.29 -7.30
C GLN A 59 -8.51 11.98 -8.58
N LYS A 60 -7.97 13.18 -8.87
CA LYS A 60 -8.26 13.90 -10.13
C LYS A 60 -7.90 13.08 -11.37
N VAL A 61 -6.78 12.35 -11.31
CA VAL A 61 -6.40 11.42 -12.40
C VAL A 61 -7.44 10.32 -12.55
N ALA A 62 -7.80 9.61 -11.47
CA ALA A 62 -8.76 8.53 -11.55
C ALA A 62 -10.13 8.99 -12.10
N GLU A 63 -10.60 10.18 -11.69
CA GLU A 63 -11.83 10.77 -12.18
C GLU A 63 -11.80 11.07 -13.68
N ALA A 64 -10.66 11.45 -14.24
CA ALA A 64 -10.51 11.70 -15.69
C ALA A 64 -10.70 10.43 -16.55
N TYR A 65 -10.62 9.23 -15.95
CA TYR A 65 -10.86 7.94 -16.59
C TYR A 65 -12.19 7.29 -16.13
N ASP A 66 -13.08 8.07 -15.51
CA ASP A 66 -14.31 7.58 -14.88
C ASP A 66 -14.06 6.45 -13.86
N CYS A 67 -12.91 6.48 -13.19
CA CYS A 67 -12.52 5.50 -12.18
C CYS A 67 -12.49 6.11 -10.77
N LYS A 68 -12.41 5.26 -9.75
CA LYS A 68 -12.26 5.66 -8.35
C LYS A 68 -11.02 5.03 -7.74
N ILE A 69 -10.31 5.78 -6.90
CA ILE A 69 -9.22 5.26 -6.07
C ILE A 69 -9.84 4.44 -4.94
N ALA A 70 -9.23 3.29 -4.61
CA ALA A 70 -9.72 2.43 -3.54
C ALA A 70 -9.49 3.07 -2.16
N GLU A 71 -10.53 3.06 -1.33
CA GLU A 71 -10.46 3.48 0.07
C GLU A 71 -9.57 2.54 0.90
N GLY A 72 -8.89 3.11 1.90
CA GLY A 72 -8.04 2.35 2.83
C GLY A 72 -6.63 2.03 2.31
N VAL A 73 -6.27 2.43 1.10
CA VAL A 73 -4.91 2.22 0.56
C VAL A 73 -3.97 3.32 1.04
N ILE A 74 -2.89 2.91 1.72
CA ILE A 74 -1.91 3.79 2.35
C ILE A 74 -0.53 3.53 1.75
N SER A 75 0.13 4.59 1.29
CA SER A 75 1.54 4.56 0.88
C SER A 75 2.42 4.96 2.05
N HIS A 76 3.36 4.09 2.44
CA HIS A 76 4.18 4.26 3.64
C HIS A 76 5.62 4.64 3.33
N GLN A 77 6.20 5.47 4.21
CA GLN A 77 7.66 5.56 4.31
C GLN A 77 8.20 4.19 4.76
N MET A 78 9.30 3.77 4.14
CA MET A 78 10.06 2.59 4.52
C MET A 78 11.35 3.00 5.21
N LYS A 79 11.73 2.25 6.25
CA LYS A 79 13.02 2.34 6.94
C LYS A 79 13.62 0.94 7.06
N GLN A 80 14.86 0.85 7.53
CA GLN A 80 15.47 -0.46 7.81
C GLN A 80 14.59 -1.24 8.80
N ASN A 81 14.16 -2.45 8.40
CA ASN A 81 13.24 -3.32 9.15
C ASN A 81 11.83 -2.76 9.41
N VAL A 82 11.43 -1.69 8.72
CA VAL A 82 10.10 -1.08 8.88
C VAL A 82 9.47 -0.84 7.52
N ILE A 83 8.47 -1.66 7.18
CA ILE A 83 7.72 -1.57 5.90
C ILE A 83 6.64 -0.48 5.89
N ASP A 84 6.19 -0.08 7.08
CA ASP A 84 4.98 0.73 7.34
C ASP A 84 5.27 1.80 8.39
N ALA A 85 6.27 2.66 8.15
CA ALA A 85 6.54 3.75 9.08
C ALA A 85 5.34 4.72 9.15
N SER A 86 5.29 5.50 10.25
CA SER A 86 4.16 6.40 10.54
C SER A 86 3.94 7.47 9.47
N LYS A 87 5.04 8.03 8.93
CA LYS A 87 4.99 9.00 7.84
C LYS A 87 4.46 8.33 6.58
N SER A 88 3.29 8.75 6.14
CA SER A 88 2.53 8.08 5.09
C SER A 88 1.58 9.05 4.39
N PHE A 89 0.95 8.58 3.32
CA PHE A 89 -0.11 9.32 2.64
C PHE A 89 -1.22 8.39 2.15
N LEU A 90 -2.45 8.89 2.25
CA LEU A 90 -3.63 8.16 1.80
C LEU A 90 -3.82 8.28 0.30
N SER A 91 -4.34 7.22 -0.31
CA SER A 91 -4.74 7.27 -1.72
C SER A 91 -6.04 8.06 -1.91
N VAL A 92 -6.92 7.99 -0.92
CA VAL A 92 -8.16 8.77 -0.83
C VAL A 92 -8.47 9.05 0.63
N SER A 93 -8.95 10.26 0.94
CA SER A 93 -9.30 10.64 2.31
C SER A 93 -10.71 10.15 2.65
N THR A 94 -10.87 9.50 3.79
CA THR A 94 -12.17 9.15 4.36
C THR A 94 -12.32 9.74 5.77
N PRO A 95 -13.56 9.89 6.29
CA PRO A 95 -13.75 10.34 7.67
C PRO A 95 -13.13 9.38 8.70
N GLU A 96 -13.13 8.08 8.42
CA GLU A 96 -12.65 7.03 9.33
C GLU A 96 -11.12 6.87 9.33
N THR A 97 -10.46 7.13 8.19
CA THR A 97 -9.00 6.93 8.06
C THR A 97 -8.30 8.27 7.89
N ARG A 98 -7.39 8.58 8.80
CA ARG A 98 -6.58 9.80 8.77
C ARG A 98 -5.11 9.46 8.91
N VAL A 99 -4.30 10.23 8.21
CA VAL A 99 -2.84 10.26 8.37
C VAL A 99 -2.44 11.68 8.75
N ASP A 100 -1.33 11.80 9.47
CA ASP A 100 -0.81 13.11 9.85
C ASP A 100 -0.35 13.90 8.62
N ASP A 101 -0.53 15.21 8.65
CA ASP A 101 0.06 16.09 7.65
C ASP A 101 1.59 15.96 7.71
N ALA A 102 2.18 15.67 6.55
CA ALA A 102 3.61 15.43 6.44
C ALA A 102 4.17 16.11 5.19
N GLU A 103 5.40 16.60 5.31
CA GLU A 103 6.20 17.12 4.21
C GLU A 103 7.30 16.11 3.87
N PHE A 104 7.46 15.74 2.62
CA PHE A 104 8.52 14.82 2.19
C PHE A 104 9.90 15.47 2.38
N GLU A 105 10.89 14.68 2.80
CA GLU A 105 12.25 15.12 3.07
C GLU A 105 13.26 14.38 2.17
N GLU A 106 14.48 14.92 2.07
CA GLU A 106 15.57 14.24 1.36
C GLU A 106 15.95 12.92 2.06
N ASN A 107 16.42 11.95 1.27
CA ASN A 107 16.86 10.63 1.73
C ASN A 107 15.76 9.76 2.37
N GLU A 108 14.49 10.11 2.18
CA GLU A 108 13.38 9.25 2.53
C GLU A 108 13.05 8.26 1.42
N VAL A 109 12.62 7.06 1.81
CA VAL A 109 12.18 6.00 0.88
C VAL A 109 10.70 5.73 1.12
N TYR A 110 9.89 5.64 0.07
CA TYR A 110 8.46 5.36 0.16
C TYR A 110 8.09 4.19 -0.74
N ALA A 111 7.14 3.36 -0.26
CA ALA A 111 6.38 2.45 -1.09
C ALA A 111 5.10 3.17 -1.55
N ILE A 112 5.07 3.58 -2.81
CA ILE A 112 3.89 4.19 -3.43
C ILE A 112 3.00 3.06 -3.95
N ASP A 113 1.80 2.94 -3.38
CA ASP A 113 0.81 1.94 -3.76
C ASP A 113 -0.45 2.62 -4.29
N ILE A 114 -0.85 2.25 -5.51
CA ILE A 114 -1.98 2.83 -6.24
C ILE A 114 -2.93 1.73 -6.65
N VAL A 115 -4.15 1.77 -6.11
CA VAL A 115 -5.22 0.84 -6.45
C VAL A 115 -6.41 1.64 -6.95
N ALA A 116 -6.83 1.36 -8.17
CA ALA A 116 -8.00 1.97 -8.81
C ALA A 116 -9.08 0.93 -9.09
N SER A 117 -10.32 1.39 -9.14
CA SER A 117 -11.52 0.59 -9.38
C SER A 117 -12.40 1.26 -10.42
N THR A 118 -13.07 0.44 -11.22
CA THR A 118 -14.16 0.87 -12.11
C THR A 118 -15.50 0.99 -11.37
N GLY A 119 -15.57 0.52 -10.12
CA GLY A 119 -16.75 0.60 -9.25
C GLY A 119 -16.73 1.82 -8.32
N ASP A 120 -17.32 1.67 -7.12
CA ASP A 120 -17.48 2.75 -6.15
C ASP A 120 -16.20 3.07 -5.34
N GLY A 121 -15.14 2.28 -5.50
CA GLY A 121 -13.88 2.46 -4.78
C GLY A 121 -13.92 2.02 -3.31
N LYS A 122 -14.94 1.26 -2.88
CA LYS A 122 -15.11 0.82 -1.48
C LYS A 122 -14.88 -0.69 -1.32
N PRO A 123 -13.66 -1.13 -0.94
CA PRO A 123 -13.40 -2.54 -0.69
C PRO A 123 -14.30 -3.09 0.42
N LYS A 124 -14.78 -4.32 0.25
CA LYS A 124 -15.57 -5.04 1.25
C LYS A 124 -14.88 -6.34 1.60
N LEU A 125 -14.79 -6.64 2.89
CA LEU A 125 -14.31 -7.94 3.36
C LEU A 125 -15.33 -9.01 2.96
N LEU A 126 -14.90 -10.01 2.20
CA LEU A 126 -15.77 -11.11 1.78
C LEU A 126 -15.74 -12.26 2.78
N ASP A 127 -14.54 -12.70 3.18
CA ASP A 127 -14.32 -13.76 4.17
C ASP A 127 -13.01 -13.55 4.92
N GLU A 128 -13.08 -13.34 6.23
CA GLU A 128 -11.92 -13.15 7.09
C GLU A 128 -11.02 -14.40 7.14
N LYS A 129 -11.58 -15.60 6.98
CA LYS A 129 -10.85 -16.87 7.06
C LYS A 129 -9.85 -17.06 5.92
N GLN A 130 -9.96 -16.26 4.87
CA GLN A 130 -9.04 -16.28 3.73
C GLN A 130 -7.80 -15.41 3.95
N THR A 131 -7.69 -14.71 5.08
CA THR A 131 -6.49 -13.94 5.41
C THR A 131 -5.31 -14.87 5.65
N THR A 132 -4.36 -14.87 4.71
CA THR A 132 -3.16 -15.73 4.75
C THR A 132 -1.86 -14.97 4.94
N ILE A 133 -1.89 -13.64 4.82
CA ILE A 133 -0.71 -12.77 4.97
C ILE A 133 -0.80 -12.07 6.33
N TYR A 134 0.26 -12.21 7.14
CA TYR A 134 0.34 -11.62 8.47
C TYR A 134 1.67 -10.90 8.67
N LYS A 135 1.70 -9.94 9.59
CA LYS A 135 2.93 -9.30 10.04
C LYS A 135 2.91 -9.24 11.57
N LYS A 136 4.04 -9.59 12.20
CA LYS A 136 4.19 -9.44 13.65
C LYS A 136 4.30 -7.95 14.02
N ASP A 137 3.36 -7.47 14.83
CA ASP A 137 3.49 -6.17 15.50
C ASP A 137 4.53 -6.28 16.64
N ALA A 138 5.56 -5.43 16.60
CA ALA A 138 6.61 -5.39 17.61
C ALA A 138 6.22 -4.58 18.86
N ALA A 139 5.23 -3.70 18.76
CA ALA A 139 4.73 -2.90 19.88
C ALA A 139 3.80 -3.70 20.81
N VAL A 140 3.19 -4.78 20.30
CA VAL A 140 2.28 -5.62 21.07
C VAL A 140 3.03 -6.78 21.69
N ASN A 141 3.03 -6.82 23.02
CA ASN A 141 3.55 -7.96 23.78
C ASN A 141 2.40 -8.65 24.52
N TYR A 142 2.20 -9.94 24.23
CA TYR A 142 1.16 -10.75 24.85
C TYR A 142 1.69 -12.13 25.21
N GLN A 143 1.40 -12.59 26.43
CA GLN A 143 1.84 -13.91 26.90
C GLN A 143 0.87 -15.01 26.43
N LEU A 144 1.22 -15.66 25.32
CA LEU A 144 0.41 -16.73 24.71
C LEU A 144 0.28 -17.96 25.62
N LYS A 145 -0.98 -18.37 25.88
CA LYS A 145 -1.32 -19.50 26.77
C LYS A 145 -1.16 -20.88 26.12
N MET A 146 -1.48 -21.02 24.85
CA MET A 146 -1.43 -22.32 24.16
C MET A 146 -0.01 -22.65 23.69
N LYS A 147 0.40 -23.93 23.85
CA LYS A 147 1.70 -24.42 23.39
C LYS A 147 1.87 -24.26 21.88
N ALA A 148 0.83 -24.58 21.10
CA ALA A 148 0.84 -24.44 19.65
C ALA A 148 1.06 -22.97 19.21
N SER A 149 0.36 -22.01 19.82
CA SER A 149 0.54 -20.59 19.51
C SER A 149 1.95 -20.09 19.85
N ARG A 150 2.53 -20.50 20.99
CA ARG A 150 3.92 -20.17 21.33
C ARG A 150 4.92 -20.73 20.33
N PHE A 151 4.70 -21.97 19.88
CA PHE A 151 5.55 -22.62 18.88
C PHE A 151 5.53 -21.83 17.56
N ILE A 152 4.34 -21.56 17.02
CA ILE A 152 4.18 -20.79 15.77
C ILE A 152 4.78 -19.38 15.92
N PHE A 153 4.52 -18.70 17.03
CA PHE A 153 5.07 -17.36 17.27
C PHE A 153 6.60 -17.34 17.33
N SER A 154 7.22 -18.39 17.88
CA SER A 154 8.68 -18.55 17.88
C SER A 154 9.23 -18.69 16.46
N GLU A 155 8.61 -19.55 15.64
CA GLU A 155 8.99 -19.73 14.23
C GLU A 155 8.87 -18.41 13.44
N ILE A 156 7.78 -17.67 13.63
CA ILE A 156 7.57 -16.36 13.00
C ILE A 156 8.66 -15.37 13.42
N LYS A 157 8.98 -15.31 14.72
CA LYS A 157 10.00 -14.38 15.22
C LYS A 157 11.39 -14.67 14.64
N GLU A 158 11.72 -15.94 14.43
CA GLU A 158 13.00 -16.35 13.87
C GLU A 158 13.08 -16.12 12.36
N LYS A 159 12.04 -16.52 11.62
CA LYS A 159 12.05 -16.49 10.14
C LYS A 159 11.60 -15.14 9.55
N PHE A 160 10.66 -14.47 10.20
CA PHE A 160 9.99 -13.25 9.69
C PHE A 160 9.88 -12.17 10.79
N PRO A 161 11.01 -11.71 11.38
CA PRO A 161 11.00 -10.88 12.59
C PRO A 161 10.27 -9.54 12.42
N HIS A 162 10.32 -8.96 11.22
CA HIS A 162 9.81 -7.61 10.94
C HIS A 162 8.97 -7.52 9.66
N MET A 163 8.97 -8.56 8.83
CA MET A 163 8.37 -8.53 7.50
C MET A 163 7.05 -9.31 7.45
N PRO A 164 6.12 -8.94 6.55
CA PRO A 164 4.97 -9.77 6.25
C PRO A 164 5.37 -11.17 5.75
N PHE A 165 4.57 -12.18 6.09
CA PHE A 165 4.73 -13.58 5.71
C PHE A 165 3.39 -14.24 5.38
#